data_AF-A0A2D1SVX1-F1
#
_entry.id   AF-A0A2D1SVX1-F1
#
_cell.length_a   1.000
_cell.length_b   1.000
_cell.length_c   1.000
_cell.angle_alpha   90.00
_cell.angle_beta   90.00
_cell.angle_gamma   90.00
#
_symmetry.space_group_name_H-M   'P 1'
#
loop_
_entity.id
_entity.type
_entity.pdbx_description
1 polymer ?
#
loop_
_entity_poly.entity_id
_entity_poly.type
_entity_poly.pdbx_seq_one_letter_code
_entity_poly.pdbx_strand_id
1 'polypeptide(L)'
;MAIPYESLYQKVQIVINNKMEEFQYFGYNAITKEDLWNYCVEKKWRKKEIDTLRLHEVVATIFTVTSSELINYAQVKGLKENSFQIEITAEEMNHLFHKKLTNDTEES
;
A
#
# COMPACT_ATOMS: atom_id res chain seq x y z
N MET A 1 -13.03 -14.10 -10.72
CA MET A 1 -12.15 -14.13 -9.52
C MET A 1 -13.05 -14.25 -8.31
N ALA A 2 -12.76 -15.15 -7.37
CA ALA A 2 -13.57 -15.34 -6.17
C ALA A 2 -12.89 -14.59 -5.02
N ILE A 3 -13.58 -13.63 -4.41
CA ILE A 3 -13.09 -12.93 -3.22
C ILE A 3 -13.35 -13.87 -2.02
N PRO A 4 -12.30 -14.32 -1.31
CA PRO A 4 -12.50 -15.15 -0.13
C PRO A 4 -13.23 -14.34 0.95
N TYR A 5 -14.17 -14.95 1.67
CA TYR A 5 -14.95 -14.29 2.75
C TYR A 5 -15.77 -13.07 2.29
N GLU A 6 -16.51 -13.23 1.18
CA GLU A 6 -17.36 -12.20 0.58
C GLU A 6 -18.28 -11.48 1.59
N SER A 7 -18.88 -12.21 2.54
CA SER A 7 -19.79 -11.62 3.53
C SER A 7 -19.11 -10.60 4.45
N LEU A 8 -17.83 -10.82 4.78
CA LEU A 8 -17.04 -9.89 5.59
C LEU A 8 -16.54 -8.74 4.71
N TYR A 9 -16.08 -9.04 3.49
CA TYR A 9 -15.64 -8.06 2.51
C TYR A 9 -16.73 -7.00 2.23
N GLN A 10 -17.97 -7.43 2.02
CA GLN A 10 -19.12 -6.53 1.81
C GLN A 10 -19.34 -5.58 2.99
N LYS A 11 -19.19 -6.06 4.24
CA LYS A 11 -19.35 -5.23 5.44
C LYS A 11 -18.29 -4.14 5.58
N VAL A 12 -17.06 -4.41 5.12
CA VAL A 12 -15.94 -3.47 5.20
C VAL A 12 -15.65 -2.77 3.87
N GLN A 13 -16.52 -2.91 2.87
CA GLN A 13 -16.32 -2.35 1.54
C GLN A 13 -16.10 -0.83 1.59
N ILE A 14 -16.84 -0.11 2.44
CA ILE A 14 -16.66 1.34 2.64
C ILE A 14 -15.25 1.65 3.14
N VAL A 15 -14.74 0.87 4.09
CA VAL A 15 -13.40 1.05 4.66
C VAL A 15 -12.32 0.77 3.63
N ILE A 16 -12.50 -0.29 2.84
CA ILE A 16 -11.61 -0.64 1.73
C ILE A 16 -11.60 0.48 0.69
N ASN A 17 -12.76 1.01 0.32
CA ASN A 17 -12.86 2.12 -0.63
C ASN A 17 -12.11 3.36 -0.12
N ASN A 18 -12.34 3.77 1.12
CA ASN A 18 -11.65 4.91 1.72
C ASN A 18 -10.13 4.71 1.74
N LYS A 19 -9.66 3.49 2.05
CA LYS A 19 -8.22 3.17 2.05
C LYS A 19 -7.64 3.20 0.63
N MET A 20 -8.40 2.77 -0.37
CA MET A 20 -7.96 2.87 -1.77
C MET A 20 -7.92 4.30 -2.26
N GLU A 21 -8.88 5.13 -1.88
CA GLU A 21 -8.88 6.56 -2.21
C GLU A 21 -7.66 7.27 -1.60
N GLU A 22 -7.29 6.92 -0.36
CA GLU A 22 -6.05 7.38 0.27
C GLU A 22 -4.83 6.99 -0.58
N PHE A 23 -4.73 5.73 -1.02
CA PHE A 23 -3.63 5.28 -1.86
C PHE A 23 -3.59 5.98 -3.21
N GLN A 24 -4.74 6.20 -3.85
CA GLN A 24 -4.84 6.95 -5.11
C GLN A 24 -4.43 8.41 -4.92
N TYR A 25 -4.84 9.03 -3.81
CA TYR A 25 -4.45 10.40 -3.46
C TYR A 25 -2.92 10.54 -3.32
N PHE A 26 -2.25 9.54 -2.78
CA PHE A 26 -0.78 9.48 -2.71
C PHE A 26 -0.10 8.98 -4.01
N GLY A 27 -0.85 8.76 -5.09
CA GLY A 27 -0.31 8.35 -6.40
C GLY A 27 -0.14 6.84 -6.60
N TYR A 28 -0.58 6.00 -5.66
CA TYR A 28 -0.45 4.53 -5.74
C TYR A 28 -1.62 3.88 -6.51
N ASN A 29 -1.79 4.26 -7.77
CA ASN A 29 -2.91 3.79 -8.63
C ASN A 29 -2.79 2.32 -9.08
N ALA A 30 -1.63 1.70 -8.84
CA ALA A 30 -1.33 0.31 -9.19
C ALA A 30 -2.20 -0.72 -8.43
N ILE A 31 -2.48 -0.38 -7.17
CA ILE A 31 -2.98 -1.29 -6.15
C ILE A 31 -4.48 -1.49 -6.38
N THR A 32 -4.95 -2.73 -6.36
CA THR A 32 -6.38 -3.03 -6.45
C THR A 32 -6.96 -3.37 -5.08
N LYS A 33 -8.29 -3.24 -4.93
CA LYS A 33 -9.02 -3.67 -3.72
C LYS A 33 -8.78 -5.15 -3.41
N GLU A 34 -8.66 -5.97 -4.45
CA GLU A 34 -8.38 -7.40 -4.35
C GLU A 34 -6.96 -7.65 -3.80
N ASP A 35 -5.96 -6.87 -4.23
CA ASP A 35 -4.60 -6.99 -3.70
C ASP A 35 -4.55 -6.68 -2.20
N LEU A 36 -5.25 -5.61 -1.77
CA LEU A 36 -5.37 -5.25 -0.36
C LEU A 36 -6.05 -6.38 0.44
N TRP A 37 -7.16 -6.91 -0.05
CA TRP A 37 -7.88 -7.97 0.65
C TRP A 37 -7.07 -9.26 0.73
N ASN A 38 -6.49 -9.70 -0.38
CA ASN A 38 -5.65 -10.89 -0.44
C ASN A 38 -4.40 -10.74 0.47
N TYR A 39 -3.80 -9.55 0.52
CA TYR A 39 -2.72 -9.26 1.45
C TYR A 39 -3.16 -9.43 2.91
N CYS A 40 -4.30 -8.88 3.29
CA CYS A 40 -4.85 -9.03 4.65
C CYS A 40 -5.06 -10.50 4.99
N VAL A 41 -5.68 -11.28 4.09
CA VAL A 41 -5.94 -12.71 4.28
C VAL A 41 -4.63 -13.51 4.40
N GLU A 42 -3.69 -13.34 3.48
CA GLU A 42 -2.48 -14.18 3.39
C GLU A 42 -1.36 -13.79 4.36
N LYS A 43 -1.32 -12.52 4.78
CA LYS A 43 -0.24 -11.97 5.63
C LYS A 43 -0.73 -11.62 7.02
N LYS A 44 -1.77 -10.79 7.15
CA LYS A 44 -2.22 -10.27 8.45
C LYS A 44 -3.06 -11.30 9.22
N TRP A 45 -3.88 -12.08 8.52
CA TRP A 45 -4.78 -13.08 9.12
C TRP A 45 -4.31 -14.52 8.96
N ARG A 46 -3.08 -14.75 8.50
CA ARG A 46 -2.51 -16.10 8.31
C ARG A 46 -2.67 -17.04 9.51
N LYS A 47 -2.59 -16.49 10.73
CA LYS A 47 -2.66 -17.25 11.99
C LYS A 47 -4.00 -17.09 12.72
N LYS A 48 -4.97 -16.39 12.12
CA LYS A 48 -6.27 -16.09 12.71
C LYS A 48 -7.37 -16.77 11.89
N GLU A 49 -8.41 -17.23 12.57
CA GLU A 49 -9.61 -17.72 11.87
C GLU A 49 -10.43 -16.51 11.42
N ILE A 50 -10.59 -16.33 10.12
CA ILE A 50 -11.24 -15.14 9.56
C ILE A 50 -12.71 -15.05 9.95
N ASP A 51 -13.38 -16.20 10.13
CA ASP A 51 -14.77 -16.26 10.56
C ASP A 51 -14.99 -15.81 12.02
N THR A 52 -13.94 -15.77 12.84
CA THR A 52 -14.01 -15.30 14.24
C THR A 52 -13.57 -13.84 14.41
N LEU A 53 -13.04 -13.22 13.35
CA LEU A 53 -12.59 -11.83 13.40
C LEU A 53 -13.75 -10.88 13.64
N ARG A 54 -13.57 -9.99 14.61
CA ARG A 54 -14.55 -8.92 14.86
C ARG A 54 -14.37 -7.81 13.83
N LEU A 55 -15.47 -7.14 13.46
CA LEU A 55 -15.45 -6.09 12.44
C LEU A 55 -14.42 -4.99 12.76
N HIS A 56 -14.31 -4.56 14.01
CA HIS A 56 -13.33 -3.54 14.41
C HIS A 56 -11.87 -4.00 14.23
N GLU A 57 -11.57 -5.28 14.41
CA GLU A 57 -10.22 -5.83 14.19
C GLU A 57 -9.89 -5.83 12.69
N VAL A 58 -10.86 -6.14 11.85
CA VAL A 58 -10.72 -6.13 10.38
C VAL A 58 -10.45 -4.70 9.90
N VAL A 59 -11.27 -3.76 10.35
CA VAL A 59 -11.13 -2.34 10.03
C VAL A 59 -9.78 -1.80 10.50
N ALA A 60 -9.41 -2.07 11.76
CA ALA A 60 -8.10 -1.68 12.29
C ALA A 60 -6.96 -2.29 11.46
N THR A 61 -7.06 -3.57 11.09
CA THR A 61 -6.05 -4.23 10.25
C THR A 61 -5.91 -3.48 8.92
N ILE A 62 -7.01 -3.19 8.21
CA ILE A 62 -6.98 -2.49 6.91
C ILE A 62 -6.28 -1.13 7.02
N PHE A 63 -6.56 -0.35 8.08
CA PHE A 63 -5.91 0.95 8.27
C PHE A 63 -4.44 0.86 8.64
N THR A 64 -3.99 -0.24 9.27
CA THR A 64 -2.57 -0.47 9.55
C THR A 64 -1.75 -0.87 8.32
N VAL A 65 -2.40 -1.24 7.20
CA VAL A 65 -1.70 -1.60 5.97
C VAL A 65 -1.09 -0.35 5.33
N THR A 66 0.20 -0.45 5.02
CA THR A 66 0.95 0.60 4.32
C THR A 66 1.03 0.32 2.82
N SER A 67 1.20 1.38 2.01
CA SER A 67 1.41 1.24 0.57
C SER A 67 2.63 0.38 0.26
N SER A 68 3.75 0.60 0.97
CA SER A 68 4.99 -0.18 0.81
C SER A 68 4.80 -1.69 1.01
N GLU A 69 3.99 -2.09 1.99
CA GLU A 69 3.66 -3.51 2.22
C GLU A 69 2.90 -4.12 1.03
N LEU A 70 1.91 -3.40 0.51
CA LEU A 70 1.11 -3.86 -0.64
C LEU A 70 1.91 -3.89 -1.92
N ILE A 71 2.78 -2.91 -2.13
CA ILE A 71 3.70 -2.85 -3.26
C ILE A 71 4.61 -4.06 -3.27
N ASN A 72 5.28 -4.32 -2.14
CA ASN A 72 6.18 -5.46 -2.02
C ASN A 72 5.40 -6.77 -2.22
N TYR A 73 4.20 -6.86 -1.66
CA TYR A 73 3.32 -8.00 -1.88
C TYR A 73 2.93 -8.19 -3.36
N ALA A 74 2.52 -7.14 -4.06
CA ALA A 74 2.15 -7.17 -5.47
C ALA A 74 3.34 -7.51 -6.38
N GLN A 75 4.53 -6.97 -6.07
CA GLN A 75 5.79 -7.31 -6.75
C GLN A 75 6.11 -8.79 -6.60
N VAL A 76 6.03 -9.34 -5.37
CA VAL A 76 6.27 -10.77 -5.11
C VAL A 76 5.22 -11.67 -5.78
N LYS A 77 3.97 -11.22 -5.88
CA LYS A 77 2.87 -11.95 -6.54
C LYS A 77 2.89 -11.83 -8.07
N GLY A 78 3.77 -10.99 -8.63
CA GLY A 78 4.01 -10.89 -10.07
C GLY A 78 3.08 -9.95 -10.84
N LEU A 79 2.48 -8.94 -10.20
CA LEU A 79 1.57 -8.01 -10.88
C LEU A 79 2.05 -6.54 -10.86
N LYS A 80 2.36 -6.06 -12.07
CA LYS A 80 2.51 -4.67 -12.53
C LYS A 80 3.83 -3.95 -12.20
N GLU A 81 4.82 -4.19 -13.05
CA GLU A 81 6.03 -3.35 -13.19
C GLU A 81 5.73 -1.91 -13.67
N ASN A 82 4.49 -1.56 -14.02
CA ASN A 82 4.20 -0.34 -14.79
C ASN A 82 3.40 0.74 -14.04
N SER A 83 3.48 0.83 -12.71
CA SER A 83 2.66 1.80 -11.96
C SER A 83 3.41 2.59 -10.89
N PHE A 84 4.74 2.49 -10.85
CA PHE A 84 5.59 3.48 -10.18
C PHE A 84 5.90 4.62 -11.14
N GLN A 85 4.88 5.36 -11.55
CA GLN A 85 5.09 6.69 -12.10
C GLN A 85 4.85 7.65 -10.95
N ILE A 86 5.93 7.98 -10.24
CA ILE A 86 5.96 9.23 -9.51
C ILE A 86 5.99 10.30 -10.61
N GLU A 87 4.91 11.06 -10.79
CA GLU A 87 4.92 12.29 -11.59
C GLU A 87 5.77 13.34 -10.85
N ILE A 88 7.08 13.12 -10.88
CA ILE A 88 8.08 14.11 -10.49
C ILE A 88 8.62 14.66 -11.80
N THR A 89 8.57 15.98 -11.95
CA THR A 89 9.23 16.62 -13.08
C THR A 89 10.75 16.42 -12.97
N ALA A 90 11.44 16.43 -14.11
CA ALA A 90 12.90 16.27 -14.12
C ALA A 90 13.62 17.32 -13.25
N GLU A 91 13.02 18.51 -13.07
CA GLU A 91 13.53 19.56 -12.19
C GLU A 91 13.41 19.19 -10.70
N GLU A 92 12.25 18.69 -10.27
CA GLU A 92 12.02 18.23 -8.89
C GLU A 92 12.89 17.01 -8.54
N MET A 93 13.11 16.11 -9.51
CA MET A 93 14.05 15.00 -9.39
C MET A 93 15.46 15.50 -9.12
N ASN A 94 15.93 16.43 -9.97
CA ASN A 94 17.27 17.01 -9.82
C ASN A 94 17.43 17.72 -8.47
N HIS A 95 16.40 18.37 -7.95
CA HIS A 95 16.46 19.01 -6.63
C HIS A 95 16.58 18.00 -5.47
N LEU A 96 15.94 16.83 -5.56
CA LEU A 96 16.03 15.77 -4.54
C LEU A 96 17.40 15.10 -4.47
N PHE A 97 18.07 14.95 -5.62
CA PHE A 97 19.39 14.31 -5.69
C PHE A 97 20.56 15.25 -5.36
N HIS A 98 20.32 16.55 -5.22
CA HIS A 98 21.37 17.54 -4.92
C HIS A 98 21.14 18.22 -3.57
N LYS A 99 21.38 17.50 -2.46
CA LYS A 99 21.88 18.16 -1.24
C LYS A 99 22.74 17.24 -0.39
N LYS A 100 24.06 17.29 -0.62
CA LYS A 100 25.07 17.75 0.36
C LYS A 100 26.46 17.83 -0.30
N LEU A 101 26.81 19.00 -0.85
CA LEU A 101 28.18 19.49 -0.77
C LEU A 101 28.18 20.55 0.33
N THR A 102 28.14 20.10 1.58
CA THR A 102 28.68 20.92 2.67
C THR A 102 30.18 20.90 2.49
N ASN A 103 30.72 21.93 1.83
CA ASN A 103 32.12 22.26 1.99
C ASN A 103 32.26 22.99 3.33
N ASP A 104 32.11 22.24 4.42
CA ASP A 104 32.70 22.59 5.70
C ASP A 104 33.78 21.53 5.95
N THR A 105 35.03 21.82 5.60
CA THR A 105 36.25 21.53 6.36
C THR A 105 37.43 22.18 5.61
N GLU A 106 37.93 23.27 6.19
CA GLU A 106 39.36 23.60 6.41
C GLU A 106 40.40 23.13 5.38
N GLU A 107 41.09 24.09 4.73
CA GLU A 107 42.55 24.28 4.87
C GLU A 107 43.05 25.36 3.88
N SER A 108 43.48 26.50 4.45
CA SER A 108 44.66 27.34 4.09
C SER A 108 44.39 28.83 4.27
#